data_AF-A0A918AAG1-F1
#
_entry.id   AF-A0A918AAG1-F1
#
_cell.length_a   1.000
_cell.length_b   1.000
_cell.length_c   1.000
_cell.angle_alpha   90.00
_cell.angle_beta   90.00
_cell.angle_gamma   90.00
#
_symmetry.space_group_name_H-M   'P 1'
#
loop_
_entity.id
_entity.type
_entity.pdbx_description
1 polymer ?
#
loop_
_entity_poly.entity_id
_entity_poly.type
_entity_poly.pdbx_seq_one_letter_code
_entity_poly.pdbx_strand_id
1 'polypeptide(L)'
;MQMKPKATTIRVSVQTRDRIAALARKAGEPMTAIIDQAIREMEKKHRWQHVAEQIEHTQRTDPQGWADYLAESQLVQGPLPRSRRIAPEWEGLITFPEESDEGNPGRDLAR
;
A
#
# COMPACT_ATOMS: atom_id res chain seq x y z
N MET A 1 25.52 -18.75 8.85
CA MET A 1 24.87 -20.04 9.16
C MET A 1 23.44 -19.97 8.61
N GLN A 2 23.16 -20.57 7.45
CA GLN A 2 21.81 -20.55 6.87
C GLN A 2 20.90 -21.45 7.73
N MET A 3 19.95 -20.84 8.45
CA MET A 3 18.92 -21.60 9.14
C MET A 3 18.02 -22.25 8.10
N LYS A 4 17.98 -23.59 8.08
CA LYS A 4 16.98 -24.32 7.30
C LYS A 4 15.59 -23.89 7.79
N PRO A 5 14.64 -23.61 6.88
CA PRO A 5 13.29 -23.23 7.29
C PRO A 5 12.67 -24.39 8.08
N LYS A 6 12.36 -24.13 9.36
CA LYS A 6 11.70 -25.10 10.22
C LYS A 6 10.21 -25.07 9.91
N ALA A 7 9.69 -26.16 9.35
CA ALA A 7 8.24 -26.30 9.16
C ALA A 7 7.55 -26.41 10.53
N THR A 8 6.45 -25.69 10.68
CA THR A 8 5.59 -25.74 11.86
C THR A 8 4.14 -25.93 11.42
N THR A 9 3.31 -26.48 12.31
CA THR A 9 1.89 -26.75 12.02
C THR A 9 1.04 -25.86 12.91
N ILE A 10 0.14 -25.09 12.29
CA ILE A 10 -0.85 -24.26 12.99
C ILE A 10 -2.23 -24.90 12.90
N ARG A 11 -3.06 -24.71 13.94
CA ARG A 11 -4.46 -25.13 13.90
C ARG A 11 -5.30 -24.04 13.24
N VAL A 12 -6.12 -24.44 12.27
CA VAL A 12 -7.07 -23.57 11.56
C VAL A 12 -8.41 -24.30 11.42
N SER A 13 -9.49 -23.57 11.14
CA SER A 13 -10.77 -24.21 10.80
C SER A 13 -10.65 -24.97 9.46
N VAL A 14 -11.46 -26.01 9.30
CA VAL A 14 -11.53 -26.79 8.05
C VAL A 14 -11.85 -25.88 6.87
N GLN A 15 -12.80 -24.95 7.05
CA GLN A 15 -13.17 -23.98 6.03
C GLN A 15 -11.99 -23.08 5.61
N THR A 16 -11.18 -22.62 6.55
CA THR A 16 -10.00 -21.79 6.24
C THR A 16 -8.95 -22.58 5.49
N ARG A 17 -8.66 -23.82 5.91
CA ARG A 17 -7.74 -24.71 5.20
C ARG A 17 -8.20 -24.91 3.75
N ASP A 18 -9.49 -25.17 3.53
CA ASP A 18 -10.04 -25.44 2.20
C ASP A 18 -10.00 -24.21 1.29
N ARG A 19 -10.24 -23.01 1.85
CA ARG A 19 -10.05 -21.75 1.14
C ARG A 19 -8.60 -21.55 0.72
N ILE A 20 -7.63 -21.77 1.61
CA ILE A 20 -6.20 -21.65 1.29
C ILE A 20 -5.82 -22.69 0.22
N ALA A 21 -6.31 -23.93 0.34
CA ALA A 21 -6.04 -24.98 -0.64
C ALA A 21 -6.63 -24.65 -2.03
N ALA A 22 -7.81 -24.03 -2.10
CA ALA A 22 -8.39 -23.57 -3.36
C ALA A 22 -7.54 -22.46 -4.01
N LEU A 23 -7.08 -21.49 -3.22
CA LEU A 23 -6.20 -20.42 -3.69
C LEU A 23 -4.85 -20.96 -4.19
N ALA A 24 -4.25 -21.87 -3.43
CA ALA A 24 -3.01 -22.55 -3.78
C ALA A 24 -3.12 -23.29 -5.12
N ARG A 25 -4.19 -24.07 -5.31
CA ARG A 25 -4.46 -24.77 -6.57
C ARG A 25 -4.65 -23.82 -7.75
N LYS A 26 -5.34 -22.70 -7.55
CA LYS A 26 -5.54 -21.67 -8.59
C LYS A 26 -4.24 -20.99 -8.99
N ALA A 27 -3.35 -20.74 -8.02
CA ALA A 27 -2.05 -20.12 -8.25
C ALA A 27 -0.98 -21.10 -8.76
N GLY A 28 -1.18 -22.41 -8.63
CA GLY A 28 -0.15 -23.41 -8.93
C GLY A 28 0.98 -23.44 -7.89
N GLU A 29 0.72 -22.93 -6.68
CA GLU A 29 1.71 -22.74 -5.62
C GLU A 29 1.38 -23.59 -4.37
N PRO A 30 2.36 -23.89 -3.50
CA PRO A 30 2.07 -24.54 -2.23
C PRO A 30 1.26 -23.63 -1.29
N MET A 31 0.46 -24.23 -0.40
CA MET A 31 -0.35 -23.48 0.58
C MET A 31 0.48 -22.51 1.44
N THR A 32 1.74 -22.86 1.75
CA THR A 32 2.66 -22.00 2.49
C THR A 32 2.96 -20.69 1.75
N ALA A 33 3.14 -20.74 0.41
CA ALA A 33 3.41 -19.54 -0.38
C ALA A 33 2.22 -18.57 -0.38
N ILE A 34 0.99 -19.10 -0.42
CA ILE A 34 -0.23 -18.30 -0.27
C ILE A 34 -0.29 -17.61 1.09
N ILE A 35 0.06 -18.33 2.16
CA ILE A 35 0.10 -17.77 3.51
C ILE A 35 1.17 -16.69 3.61
N ASP A 36 2.39 -16.95 3.13
CA ASP A 36 3.49 -15.99 3.14
C ASP A 36 3.14 -14.74 2.35
N GLN A 37 2.49 -14.88 1.20
CA GLN A 37 2.03 -13.75 0.40
C GLN A 37 0.97 -12.94 1.14
N ALA A 38 -0.01 -13.60 1.77
CA ALA A 38 -1.03 -12.92 2.56
C ALA A 38 -0.43 -12.15 3.75
N ILE A 39 0.58 -12.72 4.42
CA ILE A 39 1.32 -12.06 5.51
C ILE A 39 2.03 -10.82 4.97
N ARG A 40 2.76 -10.93 3.86
CA ARG A 40 3.47 -9.79 3.26
C ARG A 40 2.55 -8.63 2.90
N GLU A 41 1.39 -8.92 2.30
CA GLU A 41 0.41 -7.89 1.96
C GLU A 41 -0.21 -7.24 3.21
N MET A 42 -0.48 -8.04 4.25
CA MET A 42 -1.00 -7.52 5.52
C MET A 42 0.03 -6.64 6.23
N GLU A 43 1.30 -7.06 6.30
CA GLU A 43 2.39 -6.26 6.86
C GLU A 43 2.58 -4.96 6.08
N LYS A 44 2.54 -5.02 4.75
CA LYS A 44 2.62 -3.83 3.90
C LYS A 44 1.49 -2.86 4.22
N LYS A 45 0.25 -3.35 4.34
CA LYS A 45 -0.90 -2.54 4.70
C LYS A 45 -0.72 -1.88 6.08
N HIS A 46 -0.29 -2.63 7.09
CA HIS A 46 -0.05 -2.08 8.43
C HIS A 46 1.08 -1.05 8.45
N ARG A 47 2.18 -1.29 7.72
CA ARG A 47 3.26 -0.30 7.59
C ARG A 47 2.74 1.00 7.00
N TRP A 48 1.95 0.95 5.93
CA TRP A 48 1.39 2.16 5.32
C TRP A 48 0.40 2.89 6.23
N GLN A 49 -0.43 2.16 6.98
CA GLN A 49 -1.32 2.75 7.97
C GLN A 49 -0.53 3.49 9.04
N HIS A 50 0.53 2.85 9.58
CA HIS A 50 1.38 3.48 10.58
C HIS A 50 2.07 4.74 10.04
N VAL A 51 2.59 4.71 8.82
CA VAL A 51 3.18 5.89 8.17
C VAL A 51 2.16 7.02 8.05
N ALA A 52 0.93 6.72 7.62
CA ALA A 52 -0.13 7.71 7.50
C ALA A 52 -0.47 8.36 8.86
N GLU A 53 -0.60 7.54 9.91
CA GLU A 53 -0.84 8.02 11.28
C GLU A 53 0.30 8.90 11.79
N GLN A 54 1.56 8.54 11.52
CA GLN A 54 2.71 9.35 11.93
C GLN A 54 2.75 10.69 11.18
N ILE A 55 2.45 10.70 9.88
CA ILE A 55 2.35 11.93 9.10
C ILE A 55 1.25 12.85 9.66
N GLU A 56 0.06 12.31 9.93
CA GLU A 56 -1.05 13.07 10.50
C GLU A 56 -0.70 13.61 11.89
N HIS A 57 0.00 12.82 12.70
CA HIS A 57 0.49 13.23 14.01
C HIS A 57 1.47 14.39 13.90
N THR A 58 2.51 14.27 13.07
CA THR A 58 3.52 15.33 12.86
C THR A 58 2.88 16.61 12.33
N GLN A 59 1.92 16.52 11.41
CA GLN A 59 1.18 17.69 10.93
C GLN A 59 0.45 18.45 12.05
N ARG A 60 -0.08 17.73 13.04
CA ARG A 60 -0.77 18.35 14.18
C ARG A 60 0.20 18.90 15.23
N THR A 61 1.26 18.16 15.53
CA THR A 61 2.15 18.48 16.66
C THR A 61 3.28 19.43 16.29
N ASP A 62 3.72 19.42 15.03
CA ASP A 62 4.74 20.32 14.51
C ASP A 62 4.41 20.79 13.08
N PRO A 63 3.47 21.75 12.95
CA PRO A 63 3.12 22.31 11.65
C PRO A 63 4.28 23.00 10.93
N GLN A 64 5.22 23.57 11.68
CA GLN A 64 6.37 24.28 11.10
C GLN A 64 7.40 23.28 10.56
N GLY A 65 7.79 22.27 11.35
CA GLY A 65 8.68 21.22 10.87
C GLY A 65 8.09 20.44 9.69
N TRP A 66 6.77 20.26 9.65
CA TRP A 66 6.10 19.70 8.47
C TRP A 66 6.22 20.60 7.23
N ALA A 67 6.06 21.92 7.38
CA ALA A 67 6.23 22.88 6.29
C ALA A 67 7.68 22.92 5.77
N ASP A 68 8.65 22.86 6.67
CA ASP A 68 10.08 22.81 6.34
C ASP A 68 10.40 21.52 5.57
N TYR A 69 9.90 20.37 6.01
CA TYR A 69 10.00 19.10 5.29
C TYR A 69 9.39 19.17 3.88
N LEU A 70 8.22 19.80 3.70
CA LEU A 70 7.61 19.96 2.39
C LEU A 70 8.43 20.86 1.46
N ALA A 71 9.03 21.93 2.00
CA ALA A 71 9.91 22.82 1.26
C ALA A 71 11.19 22.10 0.79
N GLU A 72 11.80 21.30 1.67
CA GLU A 72 12.94 20.44 1.32
C GLU A 72 12.56 19.39 0.25
N SER A 73 11.43 18.72 0.43
CA SER A 73 10.92 17.72 -0.52
C SER A 73 10.71 18.33 -1.92
N GLN A 74 10.16 19.54 -2.00
CA GLN A 74 9.97 20.26 -3.26
C GLN A 74 11.29 20.60 -3.96
N LEU A 75 12.37 20.85 -3.20
CA LEU A 75 13.70 21.09 -3.76
C LEU A 75 14.34 19.82 -4.33
N VAL A 76 14.09 18.67 -3.70
CA VAL A 76 14.64 17.36 -4.12
C VAL A 76 13.83 16.73 -5.25
N GLN A 77 12.51 16.72 -5.15
CA GLN A 77 11.61 16.08 -6.11
C GLN A 77 11.19 17.02 -7.25
N GLY A 78 11.51 18.30 -7.14
CA GLY A 78 11.01 19.35 -8.02
C GLY A 78 9.58 19.79 -7.64
N PRO A 79 9.09 20.86 -8.27
CA PRO A 79 7.72 21.30 -8.06
C PRO A 79 6.73 20.22 -8.53
N LEU A 80 5.65 20.04 -7.77
CA LEU A 80 4.54 19.19 -8.18
C LEU A 80 4.14 19.51 -9.64
N PRO A 81 4.01 18.51 -10.51
CA PRO A 81 3.69 18.74 -11.91
C PRO A 81 2.34 19.46 -12.01
N ARG A 82 2.34 20.63 -12.66
CA ARG A 82 1.12 21.45 -12.86
C ARG A 82 0.11 20.79 -13.82
N SER A 83 0.52 19.74 -14.53
CA SER A 83 -0.31 18.99 -15.45
C SER A 83 -0.28 17.51 -15.12
N ARG A 84 -1.45 16.87 -15.16
CA ARG A 84 -1.60 15.39 -15.17
C ARG A 84 -1.11 14.75 -16.48
N ARG A 85 -0.57 15.55 -17.41
CA ARG A 85 -0.03 15.10 -18.69
C ARG A 85 1.30 14.41 -18.43
N ILE A 86 1.31 13.11 -18.68
CA ILE A 86 2.54 12.32 -18.72
C ILE A 86 3.39 12.83 -19.90
N ALA A 87 4.73 12.74 -19.80
CA ALA A 87 5.58 13.04 -20.93
C ALA A 87 5.23 12.13 -22.15
N PRO A 88 5.21 12.64 -23.39
CA PRO A 88 4.63 11.93 -24.55
C PRO A 88 5.22 10.54 -24.79
N GLU A 89 6.49 10.33 -24.46
CA GLU A 89 7.19 9.05 -24.61
C GLU A 89 6.69 7.96 -23.64
N TRP A 90 5.92 8.33 -22.63
CA TRP A 90 5.29 7.42 -21.67
C TRP A 90 3.77 7.32 -21.87
N GLU A 91 3.21 8.05 -22.84
CA GLU A 91 1.79 7.99 -23.18
C GLU A 91 1.46 6.59 -23.74
N GLY A 92 0.50 5.89 -23.11
CA GLY A 92 0.15 4.50 -23.46
C GLY A 92 1.06 3.41 -22.88
N LEU A 93 2.17 3.77 -22.22
CA LEU A 93 3.02 2.82 -21.48
C LEU A 93 2.59 2.65 -20.02
N ILE A 94 1.89 3.65 -19.47
CA ILE A 94 1.38 3.65 -18.10
C ILE A 94 -0.14 3.73 -18.14
N THR A 95 -0.80 2.68 -17.67
CA THR A 95 -2.25 2.70 -17.42
C THR A 95 -2.48 3.16 -15.99
N PHE A 96 -3.04 4.35 -15.80
CA PHE A 96 -3.56 4.71 -14.50
C PHE A 96 -4.78 3.83 -14.21
N PRO A 97 -4.92 3.27 -12.99
CA PRO A 97 -6.20 2.70 -12.59
C PRO A 97 -7.28 3.78 -12.72
N GLU A 98 -8.42 3.47 -13.34
CA GLU A 98 -9.59 4.35 -13.30
C GLU A 98 -9.91 4.63 -11.82
N GLU A 99 -9.79 5.89 -11.40
CA GLU A 99 -10.39 6.33 -10.14
C GLU A 99 -11.91 6.16 -10.33
N SER A 100 -12.49 5.09 -9.80
CA SER A 100 -13.94 5.00 -9.67
C SER A 100 -14.38 6.17 -8.80
N ASP A 101 -15.10 7.10 -9.42
CA ASP A 101 -15.73 8.26 -8.77
C ASP A 101 -16.93 7.79 -7.91
N GLU A 102 -16.68 6.90 -6.95
CA GLU A 102 -17.62 6.68 -5.84
C GLU A 102 -17.40 7.82 -4.85
N GLY A 103 -18.22 8.85 -5.05
CA GLY A 103 -18.16 10.16 -4.43
C GLY A 103 -17.70 10.16 -2.98
N ASN A 104 -16.60 10.88 -2.74
CA ASN A 104 -16.18 11.31 -1.42
C ASN A 104 -17.18 12.37 -0.91
N PRO A 105 -18.06 12.07 0.07
CA PRO A 105 -19.06 13.03 0.55
C PRO A 105 -18.48 14.16 1.41
N GLY A 106 -17.16 14.24 1.57
CA GLY A 106 -16.50 15.20 2.47
C GLY A 106 -16.08 16.54 1.87
N ARG A 107 -16.36 16.82 0.58
CA ARG A 107 -15.84 18.04 -0.08
C ARG A 107 -16.80 19.21 -0.22
N ASP A 108 -18.03 19.10 0.29
CA ASP A 108 -19.10 20.10 0.11
C ASP A 108 -19.49 20.86 1.39
N LEU A 109 -18.55 21.09 2.30
CA LEU A 109 -18.73 22.01 3.44
C LEU A 109 -17.67 23.11 3.44
N ALA A 110 -17.70 23.95 2.41
CA ALA A 110 -17.12 25.29 2.44
C ALA A 110 -17.76 26.16 1.35
N ARG A 111 -18.98 26.62 1.59
CA ARG A 111 -19.52 27.84 1.00
C ARG A 111 -20.40 28.56 2.00
#